data_AF-A0A932QY10-F1
#
_entry.id   AF-A0A932QY10-F1
#
_cell.length_a   1.000
_cell.length_b   1.000
_cell.length_c   1.000
_cell.angle_alpha   90.00
_cell.angle_beta   90.00
_cell.angle_gamma   90.00
#
_symmetry.space_group_name_H-M   'P 1'
#
loop_
_entity.id
_entity.type
_entity.pdbx_description
1 polymer ?
#
loop_
_entity_poly.entity_id
_entity_poly.type
_entity_poly.pdbx_seq_one_letter_code
_entity_poly.pdbx_strand_id
1 'polypeptide(L)'
;MDQNTNPNLEKILRIAYFSTLLILILLFMSTNTVNINYAKLLNEGRTSSYYDISTKEFPYIFKVSDKLQGTGSILLSVEDSKIKGTATGIGKVCQCNIDFQTKIDGDFNGSNGSINIAVDGVGDPVGILPPGKVTFQGPLKGSLTDKKLTLTGKVNIKGSLASYAGFKNIEDIIIEIPDSTLAKTFKQIQNKRSLASL
;
A
#
# COMPACT_ATOMS: atom_id res chain seq x y z
N MET A 1 28.41 71.60 35.62
CA MET A 1 28.22 70.24 35.08
C MET A 1 27.33 70.40 33.87
N ASP A 2 27.92 70.65 32.70
CA ASP A 2 27.16 70.85 31.46
C ASP A 2 27.61 69.83 30.43
N GLN A 3 26.66 68.99 30.01
CA GLN A 3 26.84 68.01 28.93
C GLN A 3 26.86 68.76 27.61
N ASN A 4 28.05 68.85 27.01
CA ASN A 4 28.23 69.33 25.65
C ASN A 4 27.90 68.17 24.68
N THR A 5 26.61 67.93 24.44
CA THR A 5 26.15 66.88 23.54
C THR A 5 26.32 67.36 22.10
N ASN A 6 27.27 66.77 21.37
CA ASN A 6 27.55 67.12 19.98
C ASN A 6 26.30 66.86 19.11
N PRO A 7 25.68 67.90 18.50
CA PRO A 7 24.41 67.78 17.79
C PRO A 7 24.49 66.89 16.53
N ASN A 8 25.69 66.61 16.02
CA ASN A 8 25.88 65.66 14.94
C ASN A 8 25.83 64.20 15.41
N LEU A 9 26.22 63.92 16.65
CA LEU A 9 26.17 62.56 17.21
C LEU A 9 24.72 62.11 17.43
N GLU A 10 23.86 63.03 17.89
CA GLU A 10 22.44 62.75 18.10
C GLU A 10 21.69 62.49 16.78
N LYS A 11 22.05 63.22 15.71
CA LYS A 11 21.50 62.97 14.36
C LYS A 11 21.93 61.62 13.81
N ILE A 12 23.21 61.25 13.96
CA ILE A 12 23.74 59.95 13.51
C ILE A 12 23.07 58.81 14.27
N LEU A 13 22.89 58.94 15.60
CA LEU A 13 22.19 57.93 16.40
C LEU A 13 20.73 57.79 15.98
N ARG A 14 20.01 58.87 15.71
CA ARG A 14 18.62 58.81 15.24
C ARG A 14 18.50 58.12 13.88
N ILE A 15 19.43 58.37 12.95
CA ILE A 15 19.46 57.71 11.64
C ILE A 15 19.74 56.21 11.80
N ALA A 16 20.69 55.83 12.65
CA ALA A 16 21.00 54.43 12.94
C ALA A 16 19.82 53.69 13.61
N TYR A 17 19.08 54.38 14.49
CA TYR A 17 17.86 53.82 15.11
C TYR A 17 16.74 53.64 14.09
N PHE A 18 16.57 54.60 13.18
CA PHE A 18 15.53 54.53 12.15
C PHE A 18 15.83 53.44 11.12
N SER A 19 17.09 53.29 10.72
CA SER A 19 17.49 52.27 9.75
C SER A 19 17.41 50.86 10.33
N THR A 20 17.78 50.66 11.59
CA THR A 20 17.65 49.36 12.27
C THR A 20 16.18 48.98 12.50
N LEU A 21 15.32 49.94 12.87
CA LEU A 21 13.87 49.71 13.01
C LEU A 21 13.21 49.37 11.66
N LEU A 22 13.60 50.06 10.58
CA LEU A 22 13.10 49.80 9.24
C LEU A 22 13.48 48.39 8.75
N ILE A 23 14.73 47.97 8.98
CA ILE A 23 15.19 46.61 8.66
C ILE A 23 14.40 45.57 9.47
N LEU A 24 14.11 45.85 10.73
CA LEU A 24 13.31 44.95 11.57
C LEU A 24 11.87 44.79 11.04
N ILE A 25 11.22 45.90 10.65
CA ILE A 25 9.85 45.88 10.08
C ILE A 25 9.83 45.13 8.74
N LEU A 26 10.85 45.33 7.89
CA LEU A 26 10.98 44.61 6.62
C LEU A 26 11.16 43.10 6.82
N LEU A 27 11.86 42.67 7.89
CA LEU A 27 11.97 41.25 8.24
C LEU A 27 10.62 40.65 8.66
N PHE A 28 9.77 41.40 9.39
CA PHE A 28 8.45 40.91 9.80
C PHE A 28 7.42 40.87 8.65
N MET A 29 7.50 41.80 7.69
CA MET A 29 6.64 41.80 6.49
C MET A 29 6.96 40.65 5.52
N SER A 30 8.10 39.97 5.65
CA SER A 30 8.45 38.81 4.80
C SER A 30 7.72 37.52 5.18
N THR A 31 6.99 37.52 6.30
CA THR A 31 6.15 36.38 6.70
C THR A 31 4.72 36.57 6.21
N ASN A 32 4.50 36.27 4.92
CA ASN A 32 3.18 35.86 4.43
C ASN A 32 2.81 34.54 5.13
N THR A 33 2.43 34.64 6.40
CA THR A 33 1.76 33.57 7.12
C THR A 33 0.36 33.47 6.53
N VAL A 34 0.23 32.65 5.49
CA VAL A 34 -1.06 32.07 5.12
C VAL A 34 -1.59 31.44 6.41
N ASN A 35 -2.59 32.06 7.01
CA ASN A 35 -3.27 31.55 8.19
C ASN A 35 -4.06 30.32 7.74
N ILE A 36 -3.36 29.19 7.64
CA ILE A 36 -3.96 27.90 7.37
C ILE A 36 -4.78 27.58 8.60
N ASN A 37 -6.11 27.69 8.49
CA ASN A 37 -7.00 27.35 9.58
C ASN A 37 -6.97 25.84 9.80
N TYR A 38 -6.04 25.37 10.64
CA TYR A 38 -5.81 23.96 10.94
C TYR A 38 -7.07 23.27 11.49
N ALA A 39 -7.99 24.00 12.11
CA ALA A 39 -9.28 23.46 12.57
C ALA A 39 -10.21 23.07 11.41
N LYS A 40 -10.09 23.72 10.25
CA LYS A 40 -10.83 23.35 9.03
C LYS A 40 -10.22 22.13 8.35
N LEU A 41 -8.89 22.02 8.33
CA LEU A 41 -8.16 20.82 7.87
C LEU A 41 -8.43 19.58 8.75
N LEU A 42 -8.58 19.76 10.06
CA LEU A 42 -8.92 18.68 10.99
C LEU A 42 -10.37 18.19 10.85
N ASN A 43 -11.30 19.06 10.41
CA ASN A 43 -12.70 18.69 10.18
C ASN A 43 -13.00 18.24 8.75
N GLU A 44 -12.30 18.76 7.73
CA GLU A 44 -12.41 18.27 6.35
C GLU A 44 -11.71 16.90 6.17
N GLY A 45 -10.77 16.54 7.06
CA GLY A 45 -10.10 15.24 7.10
C GLY A 45 -10.91 14.06 7.67
N ARG A 46 -12.20 14.26 8.01
CA ARG A 46 -13.16 13.17 8.30
C ARG A 46 -13.87 12.66 7.05
N THR A 47 -13.39 13.00 5.87
CA THR A 47 -13.70 12.23 4.67
C THR A 47 -12.89 10.94 4.74
N SER A 48 -13.59 9.80 4.67
CA SER A 48 -13.05 8.44 4.57
C SER A 48 -11.63 8.44 4.00
N SER A 49 -10.67 7.94 4.77
CA SER A 49 -9.27 7.88 4.37
C SER A 49 -9.10 6.95 3.16
N TYR A 50 -9.36 7.50 1.98
CA TYR A 50 -9.31 6.83 0.70
C TYR A 50 -7.84 6.65 0.35
N TYR A 51 -7.33 5.44 0.57
CA TYR A 51 -6.02 5.04 0.09
C TYR A 51 -6.23 4.29 -1.21
N ASP A 52 -6.32 5.04 -2.30
CA ASP A 52 -6.52 4.38 -3.57
C ASP A 52 -5.24 3.67 -4.03
N ILE A 53 -5.20 2.36 -3.83
CA ILE A 53 -4.30 1.48 -4.60
C ILE A 53 -4.95 1.14 -5.94
N SER A 54 -6.24 1.48 -6.14
CA SER A 54 -6.94 1.13 -7.37
C SER A 54 -6.23 1.76 -8.55
N THR A 55 -5.94 0.89 -9.52
CA THR A 55 -5.44 1.10 -10.90
C THR A 55 -4.04 0.58 -11.19
N LYS A 56 -3.21 0.20 -10.21
CA LYS A 56 -1.90 -0.38 -10.53
C LYS A 56 -1.95 -1.91 -10.56
N GLU A 57 -1.65 -2.47 -11.72
CA GLU A 57 -1.29 -3.88 -11.84
C GLU A 57 0.11 -4.09 -11.30
N PHE A 58 0.24 -5.04 -10.36
CA PHE A 58 1.52 -5.46 -9.82
C PHE A 58 1.90 -6.82 -10.40
N PRO A 59 3.18 -7.07 -10.68
CA PRO A 59 3.63 -8.42 -10.98
C PRO A 59 3.44 -9.30 -9.73
N TYR A 60 3.01 -10.55 -9.92
CA TYR A 60 2.98 -11.53 -8.84
C TYR A 60 3.48 -12.90 -9.29
N ILE A 61 3.96 -13.67 -8.33
CA ILE A 61 4.34 -15.07 -8.45
C ILE A 61 3.38 -15.86 -7.57
N PHE A 62 2.85 -16.97 -8.08
CA PHE A 62 2.10 -17.91 -7.27
C PHE A 62 2.65 -19.32 -7.40
N LYS A 63 2.57 -20.04 -6.30
CA LYS A 63 2.99 -21.43 -6.21
C LYS A 63 2.00 -22.18 -5.33
N VAL A 64 1.50 -23.29 -5.86
CA VAL A 64 0.64 -24.21 -5.15
C VAL A 64 1.38 -25.54 -5.06
N SER A 65 1.83 -25.87 -3.86
CA SER A 65 2.71 -27.01 -3.61
C SER A 65 3.95 -26.96 -4.53
N ASP A 66 4.51 -28.10 -4.91
CA ASP A 66 5.54 -28.23 -5.93
C ASP A 66 4.99 -28.45 -7.36
N LYS A 67 3.67 -28.60 -7.49
CA LYS A 67 3.00 -29.06 -8.72
C LYS A 67 2.54 -27.95 -9.65
N LEU A 68 2.30 -26.76 -9.12
CA LEU A 68 1.84 -25.60 -9.87
C LEU A 68 2.66 -24.38 -9.49
N GLN A 69 3.26 -23.75 -10.48
CA GLN A 69 3.93 -22.47 -10.34
C GLN A 69 3.58 -21.59 -11.53
N GLY A 70 3.36 -20.31 -11.28
CA GLY A 70 3.04 -19.35 -12.32
C GLY A 70 3.35 -17.92 -11.93
N THR A 71 3.17 -17.05 -12.91
CA THR A 71 3.37 -15.61 -12.79
C THR A 71 2.25 -14.87 -13.50
N GLY A 72 2.04 -13.61 -13.12
CA GLY A 72 1.07 -12.77 -13.80
C GLY A 72 0.97 -11.39 -13.19
N SER A 73 -0.22 -10.80 -13.33
CA SER A 73 -0.56 -9.49 -12.81
C SER A 73 -1.64 -9.58 -11.74
N ILE A 74 -1.56 -8.73 -10.74
CA ILE A 74 -2.58 -8.58 -9.71
C ILE A 74 -3.00 -7.12 -9.60
N LEU A 75 -4.30 -6.89 -9.70
CA LEU A 75 -4.93 -5.61 -9.40
C LEU A 75 -5.48 -5.68 -7.98
N LEU A 76 -4.89 -4.88 -7.07
CA LEU A 76 -5.30 -4.79 -5.67
C LEU A 76 -5.86 -3.41 -5.37
N SER A 77 -6.88 -3.37 -4.52
CA SER A 77 -7.49 -2.18 -3.95
C SER A 77 -7.61 -2.37 -2.43
N VAL A 78 -7.40 -1.29 -1.68
CA VAL A 78 -7.53 -1.29 -0.23
C VAL A 78 -8.38 -0.10 0.18
N GLU A 79 -9.58 -0.35 0.71
CA GLU A 79 -10.53 0.67 1.12
C GLU A 79 -11.05 0.32 2.51
N ASP A 80 -10.98 1.26 3.47
CA ASP A 80 -11.49 1.08 4.83
C ASP A 80 -11.11 -0.25 5.50
N SER A 81 -9.84 -0.65 5.39
CA SER A 81 -9.30 -1.95 5.85
C SER A 81 -9.79 -3.19 5.11
N LYS A 82 -10.59 -3.06 4.05
CA LYS A 82 -10.93 -4.15 3.14
C LYS A 82 -9.91 -4.23 2.02
N ILE A 83 -9.44 -5.43 1.72
CA ILE A 83 -8.55 -5.72 0.58
C ILE A 83 -9.40 -6.44 -0.47
N LYS A 84 -9.47 -5.90 -1.68
CA LYS A 84 -10.10 -6.57 -2.82
C LYS A 84 -9.16 -6.61 -4.00
N GLY A 85 -9.24 -7.65 -4.80
CA GLY A 85 -8.47 -7.70 -6.03
C GLY A 85 -8.76 -8.87 -6.94
N THR A 86 -8.13 -8.82 -8.10
CA THR A 86 -8.15 -9.89 -9.09
C THR A 86 -6.73 -10.13 -9.57
N ALA A 87 -6.31 -11.39 -9.59
CA ALA A 87 -5.04 -11.81 -10.15
C ALA A 87 -5.29 -12.64 -11.41
N THR A 88 -4.53 -12.38 -12.48
CA THR A 88 -4.54 -13.14 -13.72
C THR A 88 -3.13 -13.58 -14.05
N GLY A 89 -2.94 -14.78 -14.58
CA GLY A 89 -1.58 -15.23 -14.89
C GLY A 89 -1.52 -16.60 -15.53
N ILE A 90 -0.32 -16.96 -15.98
CA ILE A 90 -0.06 -18.28 -16.56
C ILE A 90 0.70 -19.11 -15.54
N GLY A 91 0.13 -20.26 -15.20
CA GLY A 91 0.76 -21.32 -14.42
C GLY A 91 1.17 -22.49 -15.29
N LYS A 92 2.13 -23.27 -14.80
CA LYS A 92 2.49 -24.55 -15.39
C LYS A 92 2.20 -25.66 -14.39
N VAL A 93 1.48 -26.67 -14.85
CA VAL A 93 1.19 -27.91 -14.13
C VAL A 93 1.61 -29.07 -15.00
N CYS A 94 2.55 -29.88 -14.50
CA CYS A 94 3.16 -30.94 -15.31
C CYS A 94 3.73 -30.36 -16.64
N GLN A 95 3.14 -30.74 -17.78
CA GLN A 95 3.48 -30.24 -19.13
C GLN A 95 2.41 -29.31 -19.72
N CYS A 96 1.40 -28.93 -18.92
CA CYS A 96 0.28 -28.08 -19.33
C CYS A 96 0.47 -26.66 -18.84
N ASN A 97 0.30 -25.69 -19.73
CA ASN A 97 0.09 -24.30 -19.32
C ASN A 97 -1.38 -24.12 -18.92
N ILE A 98 -1.62 -23.36 -17.87
CA ILE A 98 -2.94 -23.09 -17.33
C ILE A 98 -3.07 -21.57 -17.19
N ASP A 99 -4.14 -21.02 -17.75
CA ASP A 99 -4.53 -19.64 -17.52
C ASP A 99 -5.35 -19.54 -16.24
N PHE A 100 -4.85 -18.78 -15.28
CA PHE A 100 -5.42 -18.61 -13.96
C PHE A 100 -6.08 -17.26 -13.80
N GLN A 101 -7.28 -17.27 -13.25
CA GLN A 101 -7.97 -16.10 -12.72
C GLN A 101 -8.29 -16.35 -11.24
N THR A 102 -7.87 -15.43 -10.37
CA THR A 102 -8.07 -15.53 -8.92
C THR A 102 -8.72 -14.27 -8.39
N LYS A 103 -9.79 -14.42 -7.63
CA LYS A 103 -10.41 -13.35 -6.84
C LYS A 103 -9.82 -13.33 -5.44
N ILE A 104 -9.61 -12.14 -4.92
CA ILE A 104 -9.05 -11.90 -3.59
C ILE A 104 -10.01 -10.96 -2.86
N ASP A 105 -10.42 -11.37 -1.66
CA ASP A 105 -11.23 -10.56 -0.76
C ASP A 105 -10.74 -10.78 0.67
N GLY A 106 -10.66 -9.73 1.47
CA GLY A 106 -10.17 -9.86 2.84
C GLY A 106 -10.06 -8.56 3.60
N ASP A 107 -9.30 -8.65 4.69
CA ASP A 107 -9.18 -7.61 5.70
C ASP A 107 -7.72 -7.34 6.05
N PHE A 108 -7.40 -6.06 6.17
CA PHE A 108 -6.17 -5.54 6.74
C PHE A 108 -6.45 -4.92 8.10
N ASN A 109 -5.94 -5.52 9.16
CA ASN A 109 -5.96 -4.91 10.49
C ASN A 109 -4.78 -3.94 10.62
N GLY A 110 -5.05 -2.64 10.47
CA GLY A 110 -4.03 -1.61 10.60
C GLY A 110 -3.46 -1.42 12.01
N SER A 111 -4.03 -2.02 13.06
CA SER A 111 -3.49 -1.90 14.42
C SER A 111 -2.32 -2.88 14.66
N ASN A 112 -2.41 -4.10 14.15
CA ASN A 112 -1.39 -5.13 14.32
C ASN A 112 -0.68 -5.52 13.01
N GLY A 113 -1.05 -4.91 11.89
CA GLY A 113 -0.51 -5.18 10.56
C GLY A 113 -0.95 -6.53 9.97
N SER A 114 -1.90 -7.23 10.58
CA SER A 114 -2.32 -8.56 10.10
C SER A 114 -3.15 -8.43 8.82
N ILE A 115 -2.79 -9.22 7.81
CA ILE A 115 -3.54 -9.34 6.56
C ILE A 115 -4.18 -10.72 6.54
N ASN A 116 -5.50 -10.80 6.37
CA ASN A 116 -6.21 -12.07 6.18
C ASN A 116 -7.05 -11.96 4.92
N ILE A 117 -6.89 -12.89 4.00
CA ILE A 117 -7.61 -12.90 2.73
C ILE A 117 -8.21 -14.26 2.46
N ALA A 118 -9.33 -14.30 1.75
CA ALA A 118 -9.84 -15.46 1.07
C ALA A 118 -9.47 -15.35 -0.42
N VAL A 119 -9.00 -16.47 -0.97
CA VAL A 119 -8.76 -16.60 -2.42
C VAL A 119 -9.72 -17.60 -3.01
N ASP A 120 -10.15 -17.30 -4.24
CA ASP A 120 -10.93 -18.20 -5.08
C ASP A 120 -10.36 -18.13 -6.51
N GLY A 121 -9.67 -19.20 -6.91
CA GLY A 121 -8.94 -19.28 -8.16
C GLY A 121 -9.46 -20.38 -9.06
N VAL A 122 -9.50 -20.09 -10.36
CA VAL A 122 -9.84 -21.03 -11.43
C VAL A 122 -8.73 -21.01 -12.46
N GLY A 123 -8.28 -22.19 -12.87
CA GLY A 123 -7.24 -22.42 -13.86
C GLY A 123 -7.77 -23.27 -15.01
N ASP A 124 -7.73 -22.72 -16.22
CA ASP A 124 -8.13 -23.38 -17.46
C ASP A 124 -6.91 -23.78 -18.32
N PRO A 125 -6.85 -25.01 -18.83
CA PRO A 125 -5.72 -25.46 -19.65
C PRO A 125 -5.66 -24.69 -20.98
N VAL A 126 -4.44 -24.31 -21.38
CA VAL A 126 -4.19 -23.60 -22.62
C VAL A 126 -3.70 -24.59 -23.69
N GLY A 127 -4.43 -24.67 -24.81
CA GLY A 127 -4.09 -25.54 -25.96
C GLY A 127 -4.83 -26.87 -25.98
N ILE A 128 -4.31 -27.85 -26.73
CA ILE A 128 -4.91 -29.18 -26.89
C ILE A 128 -4.36 -30.10 -25.80
N LEU A 129 -4.95 -30.04 -24.61
CA LEU A 129 -4.49 -30.71 -23.40
C LEU A 129 -5.69 -31.34 -22.67
N PRO A 130 -5.47 -32.27 -21.70
CA PRO A 130 -6.56 -33.02 -21.09
C PRO A 130 -7.68 -32.08 -20.58
N PRO A 131 -8.94 -32.41 -20.88
CA PRO A 131 -10.07 -31.57 -20.53
C PRO A 131 -10.22 -31.48 -19.01
N GLY A 132 -10.43 -30.28 -18.50
CA GLY A 132 -10.62 -30.08 -17.07
C GLY A 132 -10.26 -28.69 -16.61
N LYS A 133 -10.60 -28.38 -15.37
CA LYS A 133 -10.20 -27.16 -14.67
C LYS A 133 -9.43 -27.52 -13.41
N VAL A 134 -8.62 -26.60 -12.91
CA VAL A 134 -8.14 -26.58 -11.53
C VAL A 134 -8.88 -25.45 -10.82
N THR A 135 -9.41 -25.72 -9.65
CA THR A 135 -9.98 -24.69 -8.78
C THR A 135 -9.32 -24.76 -7.42
N PHE A 136 -9.06 -23.61 -6.80
CA PHE A 136 -8.53 -23.55 -5.45
C PHE A 136 -9.25 -22.49 -4.63
N GLN A 137 -9.57 -22.82 -3.38
CA GLN A 137 -10.24 -21.89 -2.47
C GLN A 137 -9.70 -22.04 -1.05
N GLY A 138 -9.41 -20.93 -0.38
CA GLY A 138 -9.03 -20.98 1.02
C GLY A 138 -8.56 -19.66 1.61
N PRO A 139 -8.38 -19.64 2.95
CA PRO A 139 -7.86 -18.48 3.66
C PRO A 139 -6.33 -18.42 3.58
N LEU A 140 -5.80 -17.25 3.28
CA LEU A 140 -4.37 -16.92 3.35
C LEU A 140 -4.11 -15.84 4.39
N LYS A 141 -2.94 -15.92 5.00
CA LYS A 141 -2.40 -14.88 5.87
C LYS A 141 -1.31 -14.13 5.14
N GLY A 142 -1.35 -12.82 5.19
CA GLY A 142 -0.35 -11.95 4.59
C GLY A 142 0.69 -11.46 5.59
N SER A 143 1.93 -11.37 5.12
CA SER A 143 3.04 -10.74 5.82
C SER A 143 3.76 -9.75 4.90
N LEU A 144 4.25 -8.66 5.49
CA LEU A 144 4.99 -7.61 4.80
C LEU A 144 6.45 -7.66 5.25
N THR A 145 7.34 -8.07 4.35
CA THR A 145 8.79 -8.07 4.61
C THR A 145 9.47 -7.19 3.57
N ASP A 146 10.19 -6.18 4.04
CA ASP A 146 10.91 -5.19 3.23
C ASP A 146 10.08 -4.54 2.12
N LYS A 147 10.11 -5.15 0.93
CA LYS A 147 9.55 -4.70 -0.35
C LYS A 147 8.61 -5.74 -0.98
N LYS A 148 8.17 -6.75 -0.21
CA LYS A 148 7.35 -7.85 -0.70
C LYS A 148 6.16 -8.08 0.21
N LEU A 149 4.98 -8.22 -0.40
CA LEU A 149 3.81 -8.81 0.25
C LEU A 149 3.79 -10.31 -0.07
N THR A 150 3.81 -11.14 0.96
CA THR A 150 3.71 -12.60 0.84
C THR A 150 2.43 -13.06 1.51
N LEU A 151 1.62 -13.84 0.79
CA LEU A 151 0.36 -14.41 1.26
C LEU A 151 0.52 -15.93 1.28
N THR A 152 0.33 -16.56 2.42
CA THR A 152 0.51 -18.02 2.59
C THR A 152 -0.70 -18.64 3.26
N GLY A 153 -1.00 -19.88 2.90
CA GLY A 153 -2.09 -20.61 3.52
C GLY A 153 -2.28 -21.99 2.91
N LYS A 154 -3.40 -22.61 3.28
CA LYS A 154 -3.83 -23.90 2.74
C LYS A 154 -5.12 -23.69 1.97
N VAL A 155 -5.15 -24.21 0.74
CA VAL A 155 -6.31 -24.11 -0.13
C VAL A 155 -6.87 -25.50 -0.41
N ASN A 156 -8.19 -25.58 -0.48
CA ASN A 156 -8.87 -26.75 -1.00
C ASN A 156 -8.74 -26.73 -2.52
N ILE A 157 -8.23 -27.80 -3.10
CA ILE A 157 -8.02 -27.93 -4.55
C ILE A 157 -8.95 -28.99 -5.12
N LYS A 158 -9.61 -28.65 -6.22
CA LYS A 158 -10.55 -29.54 -6.92
C LYS A 158 -10.44 -29.40 -8.43
N GLY A 159 -11.01 -30.38 -9.13
CA GLY A 159 -11.15 -30.40 -10.58
C GLY A 159 -10.37 -31.54 -11.22
N SER A 160 -10.81 -32.00 -12.39
CA SER A 160 -10.23 -33.16 -13.07
C SER A 160 -8.75 -32.97 -13.42
N LEU A 161 -8.36 -31.74 -13.79
CA LEU A 161 -6.97 -31.41 -14.08
C LEU A 161 -6.10 -31.45 -12.81
N ALA A 162 -6.68 -31.10 -11.66
CA ALA A 162 -5.99 -31.19 -10.38
C ALA A 162 -5.77 -32.66 -9.95
N SER A 163 -6.79 -33.50 -10.14
CA SER A 163 -6.67 -34.94 -9.90
C SER A 163 -5.62 -35.59 -10.81
N TYR A 164 -5.63 -35.24 -12.10
CA TYR A 164 -4.66 -35.74 -13.08
C TYR A 164 -3.22 -35.33 -12.74
N ALA A 165 -3.03 -34.10 -12.26
CA ALA A 165 -1.73 -33.60 -11.84
C ALA A 165 -1.30 -34.07 -10.43
N GLY A 166 -2.10 -34.91 -9.77
CA GLY A 166 -1.77 -35.50 -8.47
C GLY A 166 -1.85 -34.52 -7.29
N PHE A 167 -2.66 -33.47 -7.36
CA PHE A 167 -2.91 -32.60 -6.21
C PHE A 167 -3.64 -33.36 -5.10
N LYS A 168 -3.28 -33.07 -3.85
CA LYS A 168 -4.09 -33.44 -2.70
C LYS A 168 -5.31 -32.52 -2.61
N ASN A 169 -6.34 -32.95 -1.89
CA ASN A 169 -7.54 -32.14 -1.65
C ASN A 169 -7.22 -30.82 -0.93
N ILE A 170 -6.16 -30.79 -0.11
CA ILE A 170 -5.66 -29.59 0.56
C ILE A 170 -4.17 -29.47 0.27
N GLU A 171 -3.76 -28.32 -0.25
CA GLU A 171 -2.38 -28.03 -0.63
C GLU A 171 -1.96 -26.65 -0.11
N ASP A 172 -0.66 -26.51 0.15
CA ASP A 172 -0.08 -25.23 0.54
C ASP A 172 -0.02 -24.30 -0.68
N ILE A 173 -0.34 -23.03 -0.48
CA ILE A 173 -0.20 -21.98 -1.50
C ILE A 173 0.63 -20.82 -0.96
N ILE A 174 1.43 -20.25 -1.85
CA ILE A 174 2.20 -19.05 -1.63
C ILE A 174 1.94 -18.10 -2.80
N ILE A 175 1.57 -16.87 -2.50
CA ILE A 175 1.46 -15.75 -3.44
C ILE A 175 2.45 -14.68 -3.01
N GLU A 176 3.26 -14.21 -3.95
CA GLU A 176 4.29 -13.21 -3.70
C GLU A 176 4.13 -12.03 -4.65
N ILE A 177 4.10 -10.82 -4.09
CA ILE A 177 3.99 -9.57 -4.82
C ILE A 177 5.22 -8.74 -4.48
N PRO A 178 6.29 -8.79 -5.31
CA PRO A 178 7.55 -8.11 -5.06
C PRO A 178 7.47 -6.62 -5.42
N ASP A 179 6.55 -5.88 -4.78
CA ASP A 179 6.38 -4.45 -5.01
C ASP A 179 6.56 -3.61 -3.74
N SER A 180 7.54 -2.71 -3.80
CA SER A 180 7.88 -1.82 -2.67
C SER A 180 6.84 -0.72 -2.41
N THR A 181 6.06 -0.34 -3.42
CA THR A 181 5.02 0.68 -3.32
C THR A 181 3.85 0.13 -2.52
N LEU A 182 3.41 -1.08 -2.86
CA LEU A 182 2.36 -1.81 -2.15
C LEU A 182 2.73 -1.97 -0.67
N ALA A 183 3.96 -2.43 -0.40
CA ALA A 183 4.45 -2.58 0.97
C ALA A 183 4.50 -1.26 1.75
N LYS A 184 4.88 -0.14 1.09
CA LYS A 184 4.82 1.19 1.70
C LYS A 184 3.39 1.63 2.01
N THR A 185 2.44 1.37 1.12
CA THR A 185 1.03 1.76 1.34
C THR A 185 0.45 1.06 2.57
N PHE A 186 0.64 -0.27 2.70
CA PHE A 186 0.17 -0.98 3.90
C PHE A 186 0.82 -0.45 5.19
N LYS A 187 2.12 -0.14 5.17
CA LYS A 187 2.83 0.50 6.30
C LYS A 187 2.27 1.89 6.63
N GLN A 188 1.92 2.69 5.63
CA GLN A 188 1.30 4.01 5.85
C GLN A 188 -0.08 3.89 6.50
N ILE A 189 -0.91 2.94 6.05
CA ILE A 189 -2.22 2.67 6.66
C ILE A 189 -2.05 2.23 8.12
N GLN A 190 -1.07 1.37 8.42
CA GLN A 190 -0.75 0.94 9.78
C GLN A 190 -0.37 2.13 10.67
N ASN A 191 0.58 2.96 10.22
CA ASN A 191 1.08 4.10 10.99
C ASN A 191 -0.01 5.15 11.27
N LYS A 192 -0.95 5.39 10.34
CA LYS A 192 -2.04 6.34 10.59
C LYS A 192 -3.02 5.82 11.64
N ARG A 193 -3.31 4.52 11.68
CA ARG A 193 -4.22 3.94 12.67
C ARG A 193 -3.60 3.85 14.05
N SER A 194 -2.30 3.55 14.15
CA SER A 194 -1.61 3.61 15.45
C SER A 194 -1.61 5.02 16.03
N LEU A 195 -1.44 6.04 15.19
CA LEU A 195 -1.51 7.46 15.58
C LEU A 195 -2.93 7.93 15.94
N ALA A 196 -3.98 7.37 15.33
CA ALA A 196 -5.37 7.67 15.68
C ALA A 196 -5.87 6.96 16.95
N SER A 197 -5.15 5.93 17.40
CA SER A 197 -5.43 5.19 18.64
C SER A 197 -4.61 5.65 19.85
N LEU A 198 -3.70 6.61 19.65
CA LEU A 198 -2.93 7.32 20.68
C LEU A 198 -3.67 8.57 21.12
#